data_AF-A0A537HT50-F1
#
_entry.id   AF-A0A537HT50-F1
#
_cell.length_a   1.000
_cell.length_b   1.000
_cell.length_c   1.000
_cell.angle_alpha   90.00
_cell.angle_beta   90.00
_cell.angle_gamma   90.00
#
_symmetry.space_group_name_H-M   'P 1'
#
loop_
_entity.id
_entity.type
_entity.pdbx_description
1 polymer ?
#
loop_
_entity_poly.entity_id
_entity_poly.type
_entity_poly.pdbx_seq_one_letter_code
_entity_poly.pdbx_strand_id
1 'polypeptide(L)'
;MESEKVASELKGNTLRVYWYVMNAKEQTVGVREVQRALSFSSPTLALYHLDKLKDLGLVSKDTGEYRLIKEVKVDVLKQFLRLGRVFVPRFALYAALFTVLFVYYVLIIPDLNLFTFFGIIFGGLGSAIFWFETWKAWKQQP
;
A
#
# COMPACT_ATOMS: atom_id res chain seq x y z
N MET A 1 -7.62 -7.04 -19.59
CA MET A 1 -7.99 -8.47 -19.73
C MET A 1 -7.08 -9.41 -18.93
N GLU A 2 -5.83 -9.68 -19.33
CA GLU A 2 -5.00 -10.68 -18.60
C GLU A 2 -4.58 -10.20 -17.19
N SER A 3 -4.19 -8.93 -17.06
CA SER A 3 -3.86 -8.30 -15.77
C SER A 3 -5.04 -8.21 -14.79
N GLU A 4 -6.27 -8.09 -15.28
CA GLU A 4 -7.48 -8.05 -14.45
C GLU A 4 -7.84 -9.43 -13.90
N LYS A 5 -7.67 -10.49 -14.70
CA LYS A 5 -7.78 -11.88 -14.23
C LYS A 5 -6.78 -12.16 -13.12
N VAL A 6 -5.51 -11.79 -13.32
CA VAL A 6 -4.46 -11.96 -12.31
C VAL A 6 -4.78 -11.17 -11.03
N ALA A 7 -5.26 -9.93 -11.15
CA ALA A 7 -5.68 -9.13 -10.00
C ALA A 7 -6.85 -9.77 -9.22
N SER A 8 -7.79 -10.44 -9.89
CA SER A 8 -8.91 -11.11 -9.24
C SER A 8 -8.51 -12.34 -8.40
N GLU A 9 -7.39 -12.98 -8.75
CA GLU A 9 -6.81 -14.15 -8.06
C GLU A 9 -5.93 -13.77 -6.85
N LEU A 10 -5.47 -12.52 -6.79
CA LEU A 10 -4.64 -11.98 -5.71
C LEU A 10 -5.49 -11.58 -4.50
N LYS A 11 -5.91 -12.58 -3.72
CA LYS A 11 -6.70 -12.40 -2.49
C LYS A 11 -6.10 -13.17 -1.30
N GLY A 12 -6.44 -12.74 -0.09
CA GLY A 12 -6.06 -13.40 1.17
C GLY A 12 -4.55 -13.56 1.31
N ASN A 13 -4.10 -14.74 1.74
CA ASN A 13 -2.68 -15.03 1.96
C ASN A 13 -1.82 -14.90 0.70
N THR A 14 -2.37 -15.13 -0.50
CA THR A 14 -1.63 -14.95 -1.77
C THR A 14 -1.25 -13.48 -1.98
N LEU A 15 -2.16 -12.56 -1.63
CA LEU A 15 -1.90 -11.11 -1.68
C LEU A 15 -0.84 -10.70 -0.65
N ARG A 16 -0.89 -11.28 0.56
CA ARG A 16 0.11 -11.04 1.62
C ARG A 16 1.51 -11.46 1.18
N VAL A 17 1.64 -12.63 0.55
CA VAL A 17 2.91 -13.11 -0.02
C VAL A 17 3.39 -12.20 -1.14
N TYR A 18 2.50 -11.82 -2.05
CA TYR A 18 2.85 -10.91 -3.15
C TYR A 18 3.34 -9.56 -2.62
N TRP A 19 2.64 -9.00 -1.63
CA TRP A 19 3.03 -7.77 -0.96
C TRP A 19 4.41 -7.89 -0.31
N TYR A 20 4.68 -9.02 0.36
CA TYR A 20 5.98 -9.28 0.97
C TYR A 20 7.11 -9.36 -0.08
N VAL A 21 6.93 -10.14 -1.15
CA VAL A 21 7.93 -10.29 -2.23
C VAL A 21 8.24 -8.93 -2.88
N MET A 22 7.22 -8.10 -3.11
CA MET A 22 7.39 -6.75 -3.67
C MET A 22 8.17 -5.79 -2.75
N ASN A 23 8.12 -6.04 -1.43
CA ASN A 23 8.78 -5.25 -0.39
C ASN A 23 10.12 -5.81 0.08
N ALA A 24 10.51 -7.00 -0.38
CA ALA A 24 11.75 -7.62 0.02
C ALA A 24 12.95 -6.74 -0.35
N LYS A 25 13.90 -6.60 0.57
CA LYS A 25 15.15 -5.86 0.32
C LYS A 25 16.06 -6.62 -0.64
N GLU A 26 16.00 -7.94 -0.58
CA GLU A 26 16.75 -8.84 -1.44
C GLU A 26 16.00 -9.07 -2.75
N GLN A 27 16.74 -9.31 -3.84
CA GLN A 27 16.15 -9.56 -5.15
C GLN A 27 15.46 -10.93 -5.24
N THR A 28 15.60 -11.75 -4.22
CA THR A 28 15.02 -13.09 -4.11
C THR A 28 14.46 -13.27 -2.71
N VAL A 29 13.43 -14.12 -2.57
CA VAL A 29 12.85 -14.50 -1.27
C VAL A 29 12.76 -16.01 -1.15
N GLY A 30 13.08 -16.50 0.05
CA GLY A 30 13.03 -17.93 0.38
C GLY A 30 11.69 -18.36 0.97
N VAL A 31 11.33 -19.64 0.83
CA VAL A 31 10.10 -20.21 1.41
C VAL A 31 10.04 -20.03 2.93
N ARG A 32 11.14 -20.32 3.64
CA ARG A 32 11.24 -20.19 5.10
C ARG A 32 11.21 -18.73 5.56
N GLU A 33 11.73 -17.83 4.72
CA GLU A 33 11.71 -16.38 4.98
C GLU A 33 10.27 -15.86 4.95
N VAL A 34 9.53 -16.17 3.88
CA VAL A 34 8.11 -15.83 3.73
C VAL A 34 7.27 -16.43 4.86
N GLN A 35 7.50 -17.71 5.19
CA GLN A 35 6.79 -18.37 6.27
C GLN A 35 6.96 -17.63 7.62
N ARG A 36 8.20 -17.24 7.97
CA ARG A 36 8.48 -16.51 9.20
C ARG A 36 7.89 -15.10 9.17
N ALA A 37 8.09 -14.38 8.07
CA ALA A 37 7.65 -12.99 7.93
C ALA A 37 6.12 -12.83 7.99
N LEU A 38 5.37 -13.79 7.44
CA LEU A 38 3.91 -13.74 7.41
C LEU A 38 3.23 -14.60 8.48
N SER A 39 4.03 -15.25 9.34
CA SER A 39 3.58 -16.14 10.41
C SER A 39 2.67 -17.26 9.92
N PHE A 40 3.05 -17.90 8.81
CA PHE A 40 2.32 -19.05 8.29
C PHE A 40 2.56 -20.31 9.14
N SER A 41 1.53 -21.14 9.26
CA SER A 41 1.52 -22.36 10.07
C SER A 41 2.52 -23.42 9.58
N SER A 42 2.89 -23.41 8.30
CA SER A 42 3.86 -24.34 7.74
C SER A 42 4.65 -23.74 6.57
N PRO A 43 5.89 -24.21 6.31
CA PRO A 43 6.65 -23.84 5.11
C PRO A 43 5.92 -24.22 3.82
N THR A 44 5.17 -25.32 3.83
CA THR A 44 4.38 -25.79 2.68
C THR A 44 3.30 -24.79 2.29
N LEU A 45 2.67 -24.11 3.25
CA LEU A 45 1.69 -23.07 2.97
C LEU A 45 2.33 -21.85 2.29
N ALA A 46 3.55 -21.45 2.72
CA ALA A 46 4.31 -20.39 2.05
C ALA A 46 4.67 -20.79 0.62
N LEU A 47 5.17 -22.02 0.43
CA LEU A 47 5.51 -22.57 -0.88
C LEU A 47 4.30 -22.57 -1.81
N TYR A 48 3.14 -23.02 -1.34
CA TYR A 48 1.90 -23.03 -2.11
C TYR A 48 1.55 -21.65 -2.66
N HIS A 49 1.60 -20.60 -1.83
CA HIS A 49 1.30 -19.25 -2.29
C HIS A 49 2.40 -18.67 -3.21
N LEU A 50 3.67 -19.00 -2.99
CA LEU A 50 4.76 -18.60 -3.89
C LEU A 50 4.64 -19.27 -5.27
N ASP A 51 4.32 -20.56 -5.32
CA ASP A 51 4.07 -21.26 -6.57
C ASP A 51 2.81 -20.74 -7.26
N LYS A 52 1.74 -20.42 -6.51
CA LYS A 52 0.57 -19.74 -7.10
C LYS A 52 0.94 -18.40 -7.76
N LEU A 53 1.80 -17.59 -7.13
CA LEU A 53 2.29 -16.34 -7.75
C LEU A 53 3.15 -16.59 -9.00
N LYS A 54 3.91 -17.69 -9.01
CA LYS A 54 4.69 -18.11 -10.19
C LYS A 54 3.78 -18.51 -11.34
N ASP A 55 2.73 -19.28 -11.06
CA ASP A 55 1.74 -19.71 -12.04
C ASP A 55 0.93 -18.52 -12.61
N LEU A 56 0.76 -17.47 -11.80
CA LEU A 56 0.19 -16.18 -12.23
C LEU A 56 1.19 -15.28 -13.00
N GLY A 57 2.44 -15.73 -13.20
CA GLY A 57 3.48 -14.99 -13.92
C GLY A 57 4.01 -13.76 -13.18
N LEU A 58 3.83 -13.69 -11.85
CA LEU A 58 4.25 -12.55 -11.03
C LEU A 58 5.69 -12.71 -10.50
N VAL A 59 6.09 -13.96 -10.25
CA VAL A 59 7.42 -14.31 -9.71
C VAL A 59 8.07 -15.44 -10.51
N SER A 60 9.40 -15.47 -10.58
CA SER A 60 10.21 -16.59 -11.12
C SER A 60 10.81 -17.37 -9.98
N LYS A 61 10.95 -18.68 -10.14
CA LYS A 61 11.70 -19.53 -9.22
C LYS A 61 13.10 -19.77 -9.78
N ASP A 62 14.13 -19.44 -9.00
CA ASP A 62 15.53 -19.71 -9.34
C ASP A 62 16.24 -20.36 -8.15
N THR A 63 16.85 -21.53 -8.37
CA THR A 63 17.57 -22.30 -7.33
C THR A 63 16.82 -22.51 -5.99
N GLY A 64 15.48 -22.47 -6.00
CA GLY A 64 14.64 -22.64 -4.81
C GLY A 64 14.17 -21.34 -4.15
N GLU A 65 14.64 -20.20 -4.63
CA GLU A 65 14.19 -18.86 -4.22
C GLU A 65 13.28 -18.24 -5.29
N TYR A 66 12.49 -17.24 -4.88
CA TYR A 66 11.51 -16.59 -5.75
C TYR A 66 11.88 -15.12 -5.98
N ARG A 67 11.88 -14.66 -7.22
CA ARG A 67 12.16 -13.27 -7.62
C ARG A 67 10.94 -12.66 -8.30
N LEU A 68 10.66 -11.38 -8.01
CA LEU A 68 9.60 -10.64 -8.70
C LEU A 68 10.00 -10.37 -10.17
N ILE A 69 9.15 -10.77 -11.12
CA ILE A 69 9.38 -10.51 -12.56
C ILE A 69 8.47 -9.40 -13.06
N LYS A 70 7.24 -9.33 -12.54
CA LYS A 70 6.21 -8.42 -13.04
C LYS A 70 5.38 -7.84 -11.91
N GLU A 71 5.36 -6.52 -11.82
CA GLU A 71 4.44 -5.81 -10.94
C GLU A 71 3.08 -5.65 -11.64
N VAL A 72 2.07 -6.38 -11.17
CA VAL A 72 0.68 -6.14 -11.55
C VAL A 72 0.05 -5.20 -10.52
N LYS A 73 -0.47 -4.06 -11.00
CA LYS A 73 -1.20 -3.07 -10.20
C LYS A 73 -2.59 -3.61 -9.85
N VAL A 74 -2.68 -4.38 -8.76
CA VAL A 74 -3.96 -4.75 -8.14
C VAL A 74 -4.63 -3.48 -7.62
N ASP A 75 -5.96 -3.35 -7.75
CA ASP A 75 -6.70 -2.14 -7.31
C ASP A 75 -6.41 -1.76 -5.85
N VAL A 76 -6.22 -2.74 -4.97
CA VAL A 76 -5.85 -2.50 -3.56
C VAL A 76 -4.44 -1.87 -3.44
N LEU A 77 -3.50 -2.28 -4.30
CA LEU A 77 -2.17 -1.68 -4.38
C LEU A 77 -2.19 -0.28 -5.03
N LYS A 78 -3.18 0.06 -5.88
CA LYS A 78 -3.28 1.39 -6.50
C LYS A 78 -3.50 2.51 -5.46
N GLN A 79 -3.95 2.16 -4.26
CA GLN A 79 -4.10 3.11 -3.17
C GLN A 79 -2.78 3.45 -2.48
N PHE A 80 -1.68 2.75 -2.79
CA PHE A 80 -0.37 3.00 -2.20
C PHE A 80 0.60 3.54 -3.25
N LEU A 81 1.24 4.65 -2.91
CA LEU A 81 2.40 5.15 -3.64
C LEU A 81 3.67 4.54 -3.03
N ARG A 82 4.54 4.01 -3.88
CA ARG A 82 5.87 3.57 -3.47
C ARG A 82 6.78 4.78 -3.34
N LEU A 83 7.05 5.21 -2.11
CA LEU A 83 7.99 6.29 -1.82
C LEU A 83 9.31 5.66 -1.34
N GLY A 84 10.20 5.38 -2.29
CA GLY A 84 11.43 4.63 -2.05
C GLY A 84 11.15 3.20 -1.57
N ARG A 85 11.42 2.92 -0.29
CA ARG A 85 11.23 1.61 0.35
C ARG A 85 9.92 1.47 1.14
N VAL A 86 9.12 2.54 1.24
CA VAL A 86 7.89 2.55 2.04
C VAL A 86 6.68 2.74 1.13
N PHE A 87 5.65 1.93 1.35
CA PHE A 87 4.34 2.13 0.74
C PHE A 87 3.53 3.08 1.60
N VAL A 88 3.22 4.23 1.04
CA VAL A 88 2.45 5.28 1.71
C VAL A 88 1.10 5.37 1.00
N PRO A 89 -0.04 5.41 1.73
CA PRO A 89 -1.32 5.67 1.09
C PRO A 89 -1.24 6.93 0.23
N ARG A 90 -1.80 6.86 -0.98
CA ARG A 90 -1.77 7.94 -1.98
C ARG A 90 -2.27 9.24 -1.38
N PHE A 91 -3.26 9.17 -0.49
CA PHE A 91 -3.85 10.31 0.19
C PHE A 91 -3.01 10.89 1.33
N ALA A 92 -2.00 10.19 1.84
CA ALA A 92 -1.21 10.67 2.98
C ALA A 92 -0.39 11.91 2.62
N LEU A 93 0.14 11.97 1.39
CA LEU A 93 0.87 13.14 0.91
C LEU A 93 -0.06 14.35 0.81
N TYR A 94 -1.27 14.17 0.27
CA TYR A 94 -2.29 15.22 0.24
C TYR A 94 -2.75 15.62 1.64
N ALA A 95 -2.94 14.65 2.55
CA ALA A 95 -3.29 14.91 3.94
C ALA A 95 -2.24 15.79 4.63
N ALA A 96 -0.95 15.43 4.50
CA ALA A 96 0.15 16.19 5.07
C ALA A 96 0.22 17.62 4.49
N LEU A 97 0.16 17.75 3.15
CA LEU A 97 0.18 19.05 2.48
C LEU A 97 -0.99 19.95 2.93
N PHE A 98 -2.22 19.43 2.89
CA PHE A 98 -3.40 20.20 3.31
C PHE A 98 -3.36 20.55 4.79
N THR A 99 -2.85 19.66 5.65
CA THR A 99 -2.69 19.94 7.08
C THR A 99 -1.68 21.06 7.32
N VAL A 100 -0.53 21.03 6.65
CA VAL A 100 0.50 22.09 6.77
C VAL A 100 -0.06 23.43 6.29
N LEU A 101 -0.74 23.45 5.14
CA LEU A 101 -1.37 24.66 4.61
C LEU A 101 -2.49 25.17 5.52
N PHE A 102 -3.31 24.28 6.06
CA PHE A 102 -4.38 24.63 7.00
C PHE A 102 -3.84 25.20 8.30
N VAL A 103 -2.82 24.58 8.89
CA VAL A 103 -2.15 25.10 10.10
C VAL A 103 -1.53 26.47 9.81
N TYR A 104 -0.78 26.60 8.72
CA TYR A 104 -0.22 27.89 8.31
C TYR A 104 -1.30 28.96 8.14
N TYR A 105 -2.41 28.60 7.49
CA TYR A 105 -3.56 29.49 7.30
C TYR A 105 -4.16 29.94 8.63
N VAL A 106 -4.41 29.02 9.56
CA VAL A 106 -4.94 29.35 10.90
C VAL A 106 -3.99 30.25 11.69
N LEU A 107 -2.67 30.06 11.55
CA LEU A 107 -1.67 30.87 12.26
C LEU A 107 -1.55 32.31 11.75
N ILE A 108 -1.83 32.56 10.47
CA ILE A 108 -1.64 33.89 9.86
C ILE A 108 -2.93 34.74 9.83
N ILE A 109 -4.09 34.14 10.12
CA ILE A 109 -5.36 34.87 10.11
C ILE A 109 -5.36 35.90 11.26
N PRO A 110 -5.51 37.20 10.94
CA PRO A 110 -5.52 38.25 11.96
C PRO A 110 -6.88 38.32 12.67
N ASP A 111 -7.99 38.10 11.96
CA ASP A 111 -9.35 38.23 12.47
C ASP A 111 -10.31 37.21 11.86
N LEU A 112 -11.36 36.87 12.62
CA LEU A 112 -12.46 36.03 12.16
C LEU A 112 -13.50 36.86 11.41
N ASN A 113 -13.58 36.65 10.10
CA ASN A 113 -14.60 37.18 9.21
C ASN A 113 -15.19 36.04 8.38
N LEU A 114 -16.20 36.33 7.54
CA LEU A 114 -16.85 35.31 6.74
C LEU A 114 -15.87 34.52 5.85
N PHE A 115 -14.88 35.19 5.25
CA PHE A 115 -13.90 34.53 4.39
C PHE A 115 -12.96 33.62 5.18
N THR A 116 -12.46 34.08 6.34
CA THR A 116 -11.57 33.29 7.18
C THR A 116 -12.29 32.12 7.85
N PHE A 117 -13.56 32.31 8.19
CA PHE A 117 -14.45 31.23 8.64
C PHE A 117 -14.62 30.13 7.58
N PHE A 118 -14.94 30.48 6.34
CA PHE A 118 -15.03 29.49 5.26
C PHE A 118 -13.68 28.82 4.96
N GLY A 119 -12.58 29.57 5.01
CA GLY A 119 -11.24 29.01 4.88
C GLY A 119 -10.93 27.96 5.95
N ILE A 120 -11.33 28.21 7.20
CA ILE A 120 -11.15 27.25 8.29
C ILE A 120 -11.99 25.98 8.05
N ILE A 121 -13.26 26.14 7.65
CA ILE A 121 -14.15 25.00 7.37
C ILE A 121 -13.60 24.16 6.21
N PHE A 122 -13.28 24.77 5.08
CA PHE A 122 -12.81 24.03 3.91
C PHE A 122 -11.44 23.39 4.13
N GLY A 123 -10.52 24.11 4.77
CA GLY A 123 -9.20 23.58 5.12
C GLY A 123 -9.27 22.43 6.13
N GLY A 124 -10.12 22.57 7.16
CA GLY A 124 -10.37 21.55 8.16
C GLY A 124 -11.04 20.31 7.57
N LEU A 125 -12.11 20.47 6.79
CA LEU A 125 -12.80 19.36 6.10
C LEU A 125 -11.88 18.66 5.11
N GLY A 126 -11.14 19.40 4.28
CA GLY A 126 -10.20 18.83 3.33
C GLY A 126 -9.12 17.99 4.01
N SER A 127 -8.50 18.53 5.07
CA SER A 127 -7.51 17.81 5.86
C SER A 127 -8.10 16.56 6.51
N ALA A 128 -9.30 16.67 7.10
CA ALA A 128 -9.98 15.54 7.74
C ALA A 128 -10.33 14.42 6.75
N ILE A 129 -10.86 14.75 5.57
CA ILE A 129 -11.20 13.77 4.53
C ILE A 129 -9.95 13.03 4.05
N PHE A 130 -8.84 13.73 3.81
CA PHE A 130 -7.61 13.09 3.37
C PHE A 130 -6.98 12.20 4.45
N TRP A 131 -7.02 12.62 5.72
CA TRP A 131 -6.60 11.76 6.83
C TRP A 131 -7.50 10.54 7.00
N PHE A 132 -8.82 10.70 6.81
CA PHE A 132 -9.76 9.58 6.84
C PHE A 132 -9.46 8.55 5.74
N GLU A 133 -9.27 9.00 4.49
CA GLU A 133 -8.92 8.09 3.38
C GLU A 133 -7.53 7.45 3.59
N THR A 134 -6.57 8.18 4.16
CA THR A 134 -5.26 7.64 4.53
C THR A 134 -5.38 6.52 5.57
N TRP A 135 -6.16 6.75 6.63
CA TRP A 135 -6.41 5.77 7.68
C TRP A 135 -7.14 4.53 7.16
N LYS A 136 -8.17 4.75 6.33
CA LYS A 136 -8.93 3.68 5.68
C LYS A 136 -8.03 2.83 4.78
N ALA A 137 -7.17 3.45 3.98
CA ALA A 137 -6.20 2.74 3.15
C ALA A 137 -5.20 1.94 3.99
N TRP A 138 -4.68 2.49 5.10
CA TRP A 138 -3.83 1.73 6.02
C TRP A 138 -4.51 0.50 6.60
N LYS A 139 -5.79 0.58 6.95
CA LYS A 139 -6.56 -0.60 7.41
C LYS A 139 -6.78 -1.65 6.32
N GLN A 140 -6.67 -1.28 5.05
CA GLN A 140 -6.82 -2.19 3.91
C GLN A 140 -5.48 -2.80 3.47
N GLN A 141 -4.37 -2.46 4.15
CA GLN A 141 -3.08 -3.08 3.89
C GLN A 141 -3.13 -4.57 4.27
N PRO A 142 -2.69 -5.49 3.38
CA PRO A 142 -2.67 -6.93 3.64
C PRO A 142 -1.61 -7.36 4.67
#